data_AF-A0A7J5JA55-F1
#
_entry.id   AF-A0A7J5JA55-F1
#
_cell.length_a   1.000
_cell.length_b   1.000
_cell.length_c   1.000
_cell.angle_alpha   90.00
_cell.angle_beta   90.00
_cell.angle_gamma   90.00
#
_symmetry.space_group_name_H-M   'P 1'
#
loop_
_entity.id
_entity.type
_entity.pdbx_description
1 polymer ?
#
loop_
_entity_poly.entity_id
_entity_poly.type
_entity_poly.pdbx_seq_one_letter_code
_entity_poly.pdbx_strand_id
1 'polypeptide(L)'
;IVISGTLAAGDYAGFSINFADYADAIEPCIGLSVDEFSKQVKNSGDARGDSSITPTIAMYPVKEDGTWDETSEYTANGLGYWFDGKSNVSSYGDNCVYFIESGEGSVFVGRYVNIASGTTIKAHFVYAMIEDHSRYVEFIVSGTME
;
A
#
# COMPACT_ATOMS: atom_id res chain seq x y z
N ILE A 1 0.56 1.06 12.32
CA ILE A 1 -0.37 -0.10 12.28
C ILE A 1 0.44 -1.34 11.92
N VAL A 2 0.37 -2.40 12.73
CA VAL A 2 1.14 -3.65 12.52
C VAL A 2 0.18 -4.79 12.28
N ILE A 3 0.35 -5.50 11.16
CA ILE A 3 -0.54 -6.56 10.72
C ILE A 3 0.29 -7.80 10.39
N SER A 4 -0.19 -8.97 10.80
CA SER A 4 0.40 -10.25 10.44
C SER A 4 -0.68 -11.18 9.91
N GLY A 5 -0.41 -11.85 8.80
CA GLY A 5 -1.38 -12.73 8.19
C GLY A 5 -0.78 -13.76 7.25
N THR A 6 -1.66 -14.62 6.77
CA THR A 6 -1.35 -15.63 5.77
C THR A 6 -1.97 -15.22 4.45
N LEU A 7 -1.20 -15.30 3.36
CA LEU A 7 -1.70 -15.06 2.01
C LEU A 7 -2.09 -16.40 1.40
N ALA A 8 -3.38 -16.55 1.07
CA ALA A 8 -3.91 -17.79 0.52
C ALA A 8 -3.18 -18.23 -0.77
N ALA A 9 -3.32 -19.50 -1.10
CA ALA A 9 -2.84 -20.04 -2.37
C ALA A 9 -3.60 -19.45 -3.57
N GLY A 10 -2.89 -19.24 -4.68
CA GLY A 10 -3.45 -18.76 -5.95
C GLY A 10 -2.85 -17.44 -6.41
N ASP A 11 -2.78 -17.26 -7.72
CA ASP A 11 -2.28 -16.03 -8.33
C ASP A 11 -3.12 -14.82 -7.88
N TYR A 12 -2.46 -13.75 -7.45
CA TYR A 12 -3.08 -12.53 -6.93
C TYR A 12 -3.91 -12.69 -5.66
N ALA A 13 -3.86 -13.87 -5.02
CA ALA A 13 -4.45 -14.05 -3.71
C ALA A 13 -3.75 -13.17 -2.66
N GLY A 14 -4.52 -12.75 -1.66
CA GLY A 14 -4.05 -11.80 -0.67
C GLY A 14 -5.14 -11.51 0.34
N PHE A 15 -4.95 -10.44 1.09
CA PHE A 15 -5.96 -9.94 2.00
C PHE A 15 -6.10 -8.43 1.85
N SER A 16 -7.32 -7.97 2.14
CA SER A 16 -7.65 -6.55 2.21
C SER A 16 -7.56 -6.08 3.65
N ILE A 17 -6.94 -4.92 3.84
CA ILE A 17 -6.89 -4.19 5.09
C ILE A 17 -7.90 -3.06 4.95
N ASN A 18 -9.05 -3.20 5.61
CA ASN A 18 -10.10 -2.19 5.60
C ASN A 18 -9.69 -1.00 6.47
N PHE A 19 -9.68 0.21 5.94
CA PHE A 19 -9.28 1.41 6.69
C PHE A 19 -10.21 1.68 7.86
N ALA A 20 -11.50 1.35 7.74
CA ALA A 20 -12.49 1.54 8.81
C ALA A 20 -12.12 0.78 10.10
N ASP A 21 -11.45 -0.37 9.98
CA ASP A 21 -11.00 -1.17 11.12
C ASP A 21 -9.87 -0.47 11.92
N TYR A 22 -9.27 0.58 11.34
CA TYR A 22 -8.17 1.34 11.93
C TYR A 22 -8.47 2.83 12.05
N ALA A 23 -9.75 3.23 12.05
CA ALA A 23 -10.16 4.63 12.15
C ALA A 23 -9.50 5.36 13.33
N ASP A 24 -9.50 4.74 14.53
CA ASP A 24 -8.90 5.32 15.74
C ASP A 24 -7.40 5.64 15.61
N ALA A 25 -6.69 4.98 14.68
CA ALA A 25 -5.29 5.26 14.39
C ALA A 25 -5.13 6.23 13.21
N ILE A 26 -5.93 6.06 12.15
CA ILE A 26 -5.83 6.86 10.93
C ILE A 26 -6.26 8.31 11.19
N GLU A 27 -7.41 8.51 11.82
CA GLU A 27 -8.02 9.83 11.97
C GLU A 27 -7.16 10.84 12.73
N PRO A 28 -6.57 10.53 13.91
CA PRO A 28 -5.70 11.49 14.60
C PRO A 28 -4.37 11.71 13.89
N CYS A 29 -3.84 10.71 13.17
CA CYS A 29 -2.58 10.82 12.42
C CYS A 29 -2.72 11.68 11.17
N ILE A 30 -3.80 11.49 10.43
CA ILE A 30 -4.05 12.18 9.16
C ILE A 30 -4.81 13.48 9.40
N GLY A 31 -5.63 13.61 10.43
CA GLY A 31 -6.49 14.76 10.67
C GLY A 31 -7.71 14.82 9.73
N LEU A 32 -8.16 13.67 9.23
CA LEU A 32 -9.37 13.49 8.42
C LEU A 32 -10.17 12.33 9.02
N SER A 33 -11.50 12.33 8.90
CA SER A 33 -12.28 11.11 9.17
C SER A 33 -11.86 9.98 8.23
N VAL A 34 -12.00 8.72 8.62
CA VAL A 34 -11.59 7.57 7.81
C VAL A 34 -12.31 7.51 6.46
N ASP A 35 -13.56 7.97 6.39
CA ASP A 35 -14.32 8.09 5.14
C ASP A 35 -13.71 9.12 4.18
N GLU A 36 -13.27 10.26 4.71
CA GLU A 36 -12.64 11.31 3.92
C GLU A 36 -11.22 10.91 3.49
N PHE A 37 -10.46 10.27 4.37
CA PHE A 37 -9.19 9.65 4.03
C PHE A 37 -9.35 8.64 2.88
N SER A 38 -10.33 7.74 2.97
CA SER A 38 -10.60 6.74 1.93
C SER A 38 -10.93 7.36 0.58
N LYS A 39 -11.74 8.43 0.56
CA LYS A 39 -12.05 9.18 -0.67
C LYS A 39 -10.80 9.83 -1.25
N GLN A 40 -9.96 10.45 -0.41
CA GLN A 40 -8.75 11.12 -0.86
C GLN A 40 -7.69 10.14 -1.39
N VAL A 41 -7.54 8.96 -0.76
CA VAL A 41 -6.71 7.87 -1.27
C VAL A 41 -7.19 7.44 -2.66
N LYS A 42 -8.50 7.21 -2.83
CA LYS A 42 -9.07 6.86 -4.13
C LYS A 42 -8.84 7.95 -5.18
N ASN A 43 -9.20 9.20 -4.88
CA ASN A 43 -9.05 10.32 -5.80
C ASN A 43 -7.58 10.50 -6.22
N SER A 44 -6.65 10.38 -5.28
CA SER A 44 -5.22 10.51 -5.58
C SER A 44 -4.72 9.36 -6.46
N GLY A 45 -5.27 8.14 -6.30
CA GLY A 45 -5.00 7.02 -7.20
C GLY A 45 -5.55 7.25 -8.62
N ASP A 46 -6.78 7.78 -8.72
CA ASP A 46 -7.45 8.08 -9.99
C ASP A 46 -6.76 9.23 -10.77
N ALA A 47 -6.05 10.13 -10.08
CA ALA A 47 -5.32 11.25 -10.68
C ALA A 47 -4.25 10.82 -11.71
N ARG A 48 -3.82 9.55 -11.69
CA ARG A 48 -2.92 8.99 -12.71
C ARG A 48 -3.59 8.86 -14.08
N GLY A 49 -4.90 8.66 -14.12
CA GLY A 49 -5.70 8.54 -15.34
C GLY A 49 -6.47 9.81 -15.69
N ASP A 50 -6.57 10.75 -14.75
CA ASP A 50 -7.35 11.99 -14.88
C ASP A 50 -6.59 13.19 -14.31
N SER A 51 -6.03 14.00 -15.21
CA SER A 51 -5.27 15.20 -14.85
C SER A 51 -6.11 16.35 -14.29
N SER A 52 -7.44 16.22 -14.26
CA SER A 52 -8.32 17.19 -13.60
C SER A 52 -8.37 17.01 -12.07
N ILE A 53 -7.90 15.86 -11.57
CA ILE A 53 -7.85 15.55 -10.15
C ILE A 53 -6.52 16.01 -9.57
N THR A 54 -6.57 16.80 -8.50
CA THR A 54 -5.38 17.15 -7.71
C THR A 54 -5.23 16.11 -6.59
N PRO A 55 -4.15 15.31 -6.57
CA PRO A 55 -3.92 14.36 -5.49
C PRO A 55 -3.61 15.12 -4.20
N THR A 56 -4.09 14.60 -3.07
CA THR A 56 -3.87 15.19 -1.74
C THR A 56 -3.13 14.24 -0.80
N ILE A 57 -3.15 12.95 -1.10
CA ILE A 57 -2.50 11.89 -0.35
C ILE A 57 -1.61 11.09 -1.30
N ALA A 58 -0.41 10.76 -0.83
CA ALA A 58 0.48 9.82 -1.50
C ALA A 58 0.70 8.59 -0.63
N MET A 59 0.97 7.45 -1.27
CA MET A 59 1.49 6.27 -0.59
C MET A 59 2.97 6.17 -0.88
N TYR A 60 3.80 6.09 0.16
CA TYR A 60 5.24 5.90 0.00
C TYR A 60 5.67 4.55 0.56
N PRO A 61 6.33 3.69 -0.23
CA PRO A 61 7.05 2.54 0.29
C PRO A 61 8.12 2.97 1.28
N VAL A 62 8.33 2.21 2.33
CA VAL A 62 9.38 2.47 3.32
C VAL A 62 10.48 1.43 3.14
N LYS A 63 11.71 1.91 2.92
CA LYS A 63 12.90 1.09 2.75
C LYS A 63 13.34 0.48 4.09
N GLU A 64 14.23 -0.50 4.05
CA GLU A 64 14.73 -1.17 5.26
C GLU A 64 15.36 -0.21 6.29
N ASP A 65 15.95 0.90 5.82
CA ASP A 65 16.54 1.94 6.67
C ASP A 65 15.53 2.94 7.24
N GLY A 66 14.24 2.77 6.92
CA GLY A 66 13.14 3.64 7.34
C GLY A 66 12.89 4.84 6.42
N THR A 67 13.68 5.01 5.36
CA THR A 67 13.49 6.11 4.41
C THR A 67 12.29 5.85 3.51
N TRP A 68 11.47 6.88 3.29
CA TRP A 68 10.35 6.82 2.36
C TRP A 68 10.85 6.91 0.92
N ASP A 69 10.37 6.03 0.05
CA ASP A 69 10.61 6.14 -1.38
C ASP A 69 9.61 7.13 -2.01
N GLU A 70 9.98 8.40 -1.98
CA GLU A 70 9.22 9.50 -2.59
C GLU A 70 9.48 9.65 -4.11
N THR A 71 10.36 8.82 -4.66
CA THR A 71 10.85 8.96 -6.04
C THR A 71 10.26 7.97 -7.02
N SER A 72 9.84 6.80 -6.54
CA SER A 72 9.25 5.77 -7.38
C SER A 72 7.83 6.15 -7.82
N GLU A 73 7.56 6.06 -9.12
CA GLU A 73 6.21 6.15 -9.67
C GLU A 73 5.39 4.92 -9.26
N TYR A 74 4.07 5.08 -9.12
CA TYR A 74 3.16 3.96 -8.85
C TYR A 74 3.22 2.93 -9.99
N THR A 75 3.52 1.68 -9.66
CA THR A 75 3.68 0.60 -10.65
C THR A 75 2.49 -0.38 -10.70
N ALA A 76 1.58 -0.32 -9.72
CA ALA A 76 0.36 -1.13 -9.64
C ALA A 76 -0.90 -0.24 -9.70
N ASN A 77 -2.10 -0.80 -9.48
CA ASN A 77 -3.35 -0.05 -9.49
C ASN A 77 -3.50 0.91 -8.29
N GLY A 78 -4.30 1.96 -8.48
CA GLY A 78 -4.52 2.99 -7.45
C GLY A 78 -3.22 3.66 -7.01
N LEU A 79 -3.14 4.00 -5.72
CA LEU A 79 -1.85 4.25 -5.06
C LEU A 79 -1.24 2.88 -4.74
N GLY A 80 -0.44 2.35 -5.66
CA GLY A 80 0.03 0.97 -5.58
C GLY A 80 1.37 0.71 -6.26
N TYR A 81 2.05 -0.32 -5.77
CA TYR A 81 3.36 -0.76 -6.25
C TYR A 81 3.45 -2.28 -6.31
N TRP A 82 4.18 -2.75 -7.31
CA TRP A 82 4.79 -4.09 -7.33
C TRP A 82 6.12 -4.04 -6.57
N PHE A 83 6.48 -5.14 -5.93
CA PHE A 83 7.69 -5.24 -5.12
C PHE A 83 8.53 -6.45 -5.50
N ASP A 84 9.84 -6.25 -5.47
CA ASP A 84 10.74 -7.39 -5.33
C ASP A 84 10.58 -8.03 -3.94
N GLY A 85 10.99 -9.28 -3.76
CA GLY A 85 10.89 -9.97 -2.46
C GLY A 85 11.71 -9.34 -1.32
N LYS A 86 12.34 -8.18 -1.54
CA LYS A 86 13.15 -7.40 -0.59
C LYS A 86 12.54 -6.02 -0.33
N SER A 87 11.28 -5.81 -0.68
CA SER A 87 10.54 -4.56 -0.46
C SER A 87 11.06 -3.37 -1.27
N ASN A 88 11.83 -3.61 -2.32
CA ASN A 88 12.12 -2.55 -3.29
C ASN A 88 10.99 -2.50 -4.33
N VAL A 89 10.63 -1.28 -4.75
CA VAL A 89 9.68 -1.10 -5.84
C VAL A 89 10.21 -1.77 -7.11
N SER A 90 9.32 -2.50 -7.77
CA SER A 90 9.54 -3.16 -9.05
C SER A 90 8.39 -2.82 -10.00
N SER A 91 8.42 -3.41 -11.19
CA SER A 91 7.35 -3.34 -12.19
C SER A 91 6.70 -4.71 -12.37
N TYR A 92 5.49 -4.74 -12.94
CA TYR A 92 4.87 -5.99 -13.37
C TYR A 92 5.80 -6.72 -14.35
N GLY A 93 6.10 -8.00 -14.07
CA GLY A 93 7.04 -8.79 -14.87
C GLY A 93 8.04 -9.56 -14.01
N ASP A 94 9.30 -9.58 -14.45
CA ASP A 94 10.33 -10.42 -13.84
C ASP A 94 10.75 -9.89 -12.45
N ASN A 95 10.92 -10.82 -11.50
CA ASN A 95 11.34 -10.58 -10.11
C ASN A 95 10.28 -9.97 -9.16
N CYS A 96 9.03 -9.79 -9.60
CA CYS A 96 7.97 -9.39 -8.70
C CYS A 96 7.56 -10.54 -7.76
N VAL A 97 7.32 -10.23 -6.48
CA VAL A 97 6.94 -11.22 -5.46
C VAL A 97 5.58 -10.89 -4.84
N TYR A 98 5.30 -9.62 -4.60
CA TYR A 98 4.02 -9.20 -4.04
C TYR A 98 3.68 -7.78 -4.52
N PHE A 99 2.47 -7.35 -4.22
CA PHE A 99 1.99 -6.01 -4.51
C PHE A 99 1.18 -5.43 -3.38
N ILE A 100 1.10 -4.11 -3.41
CA ILE A 100 0.23 -3.31 -2.56
C ILE A 100 -0.58 -2.43 -3.48
N GLU A 101 -1.91 -2.47 -3.36
CA GLU A 101 -2.82 -1.65 -4.17
C GLU A 101 -3.90 -1.05 -3.28
N SER A 102 -4.08 0.26 -3.40
CA SER A 102 -5.19 0.95 -2.73
C SER A 102 -6.48 0.78 -3.53
N GLY A 103 -7.56 0.46 -2.84
CA GLY A 103 -8.91 0.35 -3.40
C GLY A 103 -9.93 1.17 -2.61
N GLU A 104 -11.22 0.95 -2.87
CA GLU A 104 -12.30 1.65 -2.18
C GLU A 104 -12.29 1.32 -0.68
N GLY A 105 -11.79 2.27 0.14
CA GLY A 105 -11.77 2.15 1.61
C GLY A 105 -10.80 1.11 2.16
N SER A 106 -9.87 0.60 1.35
CA SER A 106 -8.95 -0.44 1.79
C SER A 106 -7.62 -0.43 1.05
N VAL A 107 -6.65 -1.14 1.60
CA VAL A 107 -5.40 -1.48 0.91
C VAL A 107 -5.25 -2.99 0.84
N PHE A 108 -5.00 -3.50 -0.37
CA PHE A 108 -4.81 -4.91 -0.63
C PHE A 108 -3.32 -5.26 -0.64
N VAL A 109 -2.96 -6.35 0.03
CA VAL A 109 -1.61 -6.93 -0.02
C VAL A 109 -1.73 -8.32 -0.64
N GLY A 110 -1.18 -8.47 -1.84
CA GLY A 110 -1.35 -9.67 -2.65
C GLY A 110 -0.04 -10.29 -3.10
N ARG A 111 -0.05 -11.60 -3.34
CA ARG A 111 1.08 -12.32 -3.92
C ARG A 111 1.11 -12.17 -5.44
N TYR A 112 2.31 -12.10 -6.01
CA TYR A 112 2.48 -12.20 -7.45
C TYR A 112 2.24 -13.64 -7.95
N VAL A 113 2.26 -13.84 -9.26
CA VAL A 113 2.00 -15.14 -9.88
C VAL A 113 3.07 -16.17 -9.52
N ASN A 114 2.67 -17.43 -9.33
CA ASN A 114 3.57 -18.57 -9.14
C ASN A 114 4.61 -18.44 -8.00
N ILE A 115 4.33 -17.66 -6.96
CA ILE A 115 5.24 -17.58 -5.81
C ILE A 115 5.17 -18.87 -4.98
N ALA A 116 6.30 -19.33 -4.46
CA ALA A 116 6.36 -20.56 -3.68
C ALA A 116 5.68 -20.41 -2.30
N SER A 117 5.00 -21.47 -1.86
CA SER A 117 4.54 -21.63 -0.48
C SER A 117 5.70 -21.46 0.52
N GLY A 118 5.41 -20.88 1.68
CA GLY A 118 6.39 -20.55 2.70
C GLY A 118 7.20 -19.28 2.44
N THR A 119 7.02 -18.62 1.28
CA THR A 119 7.63 -17.30 1.04
C THR A 119 7.08 -16.28 2.03
N THR A 120 7.99 -15.59 2.72
CA THR A 120 7.65 -14.52 3.65
C THR A 120 7.86 -13.16 3.02
N ILE A 121 6.97 -12.21 3.32
CA ILE A 121 7.10 -10.81 2.89
C ILE A 121 6.99 -9.87 4.09
N LYS A 122 7.60 -8.69 3.96
CA LYS A 122 7.40 -7.55 4.86
C LYS A 122 7.05 -6.33 4.02
N ALA A 123 5.76 -6.08 3.86
CA ALA A 123 5.29 -4.84 3.24
C ALA A 123 5.36 -3.70 4.26
N HIS A 124 6.01 -2.60 3.90
CA HIS A 124 6.15 -1.42 4.76
C HIS A 124 5.89 -0.18 3.92
N PHE A 125 4.87 0.59 4.28
CA PHE A 125 4.43 1.76 3.53
C PHE A 125 3.73 2.76 4.46
N VAL A 126 3.67 4.01 4.02
CA VAL A 126 2.90 5.07 4.66
C VAL A 126 1.88 5.65 3.70
N TYR A 127 0.77 6.16 4.22
CA TYR A 127 0.00 7.21 3.54
C TYR A 127 0.29 8.54 4.22
N ALA A 128 0.62 9.57 3.43
CA ALA A 128 0.92 10.90 3.94
C ALA A 128 0.18 11.98 3.15
N MET A 129 -0.19 13.06 3.83
CA MET A 129 -0.70 14.26 3.18
C MET A 129 0.44 14.92 2.38
N ILE A 130 0.25 15.17 1.09
CA ILE A 130 1.31 15.70 0.19
C ILE A 130 1.82 17.07 0.67
N GLU A 131 0.92 17.93 1.17
CA GLU A 131 1.29 19.27 1.65
C GLU A 131 1.90 19.27 3.06
N ASP A 132 1.79 18.16 3.80
CA ASP A 132 2.24 18.06 5.20
C ASP A 132 2.61 16.60 5.56
N HIS A 133 3.86 16.23 5.31
CA HIS A 133 4.38 14.89 5.61
C HIS A 133 4.41 14.56 7.11
N SER A 134 4.15 15.51 8.01
CA SER A 134 3.98 15.19 9.44
C SER A 134 2.63 14.51 9.72
N ARG A 135 1.67 14.64 8.81
CA ARG A 135 0.36 13.98 8.86
C ARG A 135 0.40 12.71 8.01
N TYR A 136 0.79 11.61 8.65
CA TYR A 136 0.91 10.31 8.00
C TYR A 136 0.46 9.18 8.91
N VAL A 137 0.05 8.07 8.29
CA VAL A 137 -0.18 6.79 8.98
C VAL A 137 0.70 5.71 8.34
N GLU A 138 1.32 4.90 9.19
CA GLU A 138 2.28 3.87 8.79
C GLU A 138 1.70 2.47 8.92
N PHE A 139 1.97 1.62 7.93
CA PHE A 139 1.58 0.22 7.87
C PHE A 139 2.82 -0.67 7.77
N ILE A 140 2.92 -1.64 8.67
CA ILE A 140 3.94 -2.71 8.64
C ILE A 140 3.19 -4.03 8.61
N VAL A 141 3.29 -4.73 7.49
CA VAL A 141 2.52 -5.94 7.20
C VAL A 141 3.49 -7.09 6.99
N SER A 142 3.36 -8.13 7.82
CA SER A 142 4.13 -9.38 7.68
C SER A 142 3.23 -10.47 7.13
N GLY A 143 3.63 -11.09 6.03
CA GLY A 143 2.85 -12.11 5.33
C GLY A 143 3.63 -13.40 5.14
N THR A 144 2.96 -14.56 5.25
CA THR A 144 3.49 -15.85 4.79
C THR A 144 2.54 -16.43 3.75
N MET A 145 3.07 -16.87 2.61
CA MET A 145 2.27 -17.44 1.52
C MET A 145 2.00 -18.93 1.74
N GLU A 146 0.74 -19.35 1.56
CA GLU A 146 0.35 -20.77 1.54
C GLU A 146 0.77 -21.50 0.27
#